data_AF-A0A978TBK1-F1
#
_entry.id   AF-A0A978TBK1-F1
#
_cell.length_a   1.000
_cell.length_b   1.000
_cell.length_c   1.000
_cell.angle_alpha   90.00
_cell.angle_beta   90.00
_cell.angle_gamma   90.00
#
_symmetry.space_group_name_H-M   'P 1'
#
loop_
_entity.id
_entity.type
_entity.pdbx_description
1 polymer ?
#
loop_
_entity_poly.entity_id
_entity_poly.type
_entity_poly.pdbx_seq_one_letter_code
_entity_poly.pdbx_strand_id
1 'polypeptide(L)'
;MAFLRRVAVSMATLATLMGLAPGPITLPLAWAQPSLQSEGTIKPAEAVYTFEGKAGEVVTITLESEDFDPVLSLLNADAQEIAFNDDFGGSLNSTIIFEIPANGTYTVVARSFSGGGGDYRLVVRPATEFEVALAAAETLVLSEDYPAAIAAYTQAVELDPNQPTAYLGRAQATLGQIYAEQGEALQGPEDIPLPARQSVIEDFEKAANLLAADGSQDWADSLREQAEFLRSAGTQ
;
A
#
# COMPACT_ATOMS: atom_id res chain seq x y z
N MET A 1 17.72 18.02 -0.13
CA MET A 1 16.73 18.22 0.95
C MET A 1 15.41 17.64 0.45
N ALA A 2 15.21 16.33 0.62
CA ALA A 2 14.00 15.64 0.22
C ALA A 2 12.96 15.82 1.33
N PHE A 3 11.85 16.44 1.00
CA PHE A 3 10.75 16.68 1.92
C PHE A 3 9.91 15.40 1.95
N LEU A 4 10.33 14.41 2.74
CA LEU A 4 9.48 13.27 3.13
C LEU A 4 8.32 13.83 3.97
N ARG A 5 7.25 14.26 3.31
CA ARG A 5 5.98 14.51 3.98
C ARG A 5 5.36 13.15 4.24
N ARG A 6 5.09 12.91 5.52
CA ARG A 6 4.62 11.64 6.07
C ARG A 6 3.34 11.21 5.36
N VAL A 7 3.37 10.05 4.71
CA VAL A 7 2.16 9.27 4.42
C VAL A 7 1.51 8.97 5.76
N ALA A 8 0.37 9.59 6.04
CA ALA A 8 -0.44 9.27 7.20
C ALA A 8 -1.49 8.24 6.75
N VAL A 9 -1.09 6.97 6.65
CA VAL A 9 -2.05 5.87 6.70
C VAL A 9 -2.73 5.99 8.06
N SER A 10 -3.98 6.44 8.08
CA SER A 10 -4.69 6.57 9.35
C SER A 10 -4.93 5.19 9.92
N MET A 11 -4.34 4.97 11.10
CA MET A 11 -4.48 3.76 11.89
C MET A 11 -5.92 3.58 12.37
N ALA A 12 -6.73 2.88 11.58
CA ALA A 12 -7.76 2.02 12.12
C ALA A 12 -7.11 0.64 12.31
N THR A 13 -7.11 0.14 13.54
CA THR A 13 -6.45 -1.12 13.91
C THR A 13 -7.01 -2.30 13.11
N LEU A 14 -6.38 -2.65 11.99
CA LEU A 14 -6.56 -3.96 11.34
C LEU A 14 -5.95 -5.11 12.16
N ALA A 15 -5.58 -4.85 13.42
CA ALA A 15 -4.99 -5.81 14.36
C ALA A 15 -5.97 -6.90 14.85
N THR A 16 -7.23 -6.89 14.43
CA THR A 16 -8.25 -7.83 14.96
C THR A 16 -8.35 -9.14 14.17
N LEU A 17 -7.56 -9.36 13.12
CA LEU A 17 -7.64 -10.60 12.31
C LEU A 17 -6.47 -11.58 12.42
N MET A 18 -5.48 -11.36 13.28
CA MET A 18 -4.37 -12.33 13.50
C MET A 18 -4.61 -13.28 14.69
N GLY A 19 -5.87 -13.62 14.94
CA GLY A 19 -6.29 -14.57 15.98
C GLY A 19 -6.93 -15.87 15.46
N LEU A 20 -6.82 -16.19 14.17
CA LEU A 20 -7.52 -17.34 13.58
C LEU A 20 -6.56 -18.33 12.93
N ALA A 21 -6.78 -19.60 13.27
CA ALA A 21 -6.18 -20.80 12.72
C ALA A 21 -6.10 -20.77 11.17
N PRO A 22 -5.19 -21.55 10.54
CA PRO A 22 -5.08 -21.65 9.09
C PRO A 22 -6.37 -22.25 8.51
N GLY A 23 -7.31 -21.39 8.17
CA GLY A 23 -8.55 -21.70 7.49
C GLY A 23 -8.83 -20.59 6.49
N PRO A 24 -9.25 -20.90 5.27
CA PRO A 24 -9.55 -19.88 4.27
C PRO A 24 -10.69 -19.00 4.79
N ILE A 25 -10.40 -17.72 5.00
CA ILE A 25 -11.43 -16.69 5.12
C ILE A 25 -12.15 -16.70 3.78
N THR A 26 -13.38 -17.17 3.76
CA THR A 26 -14.21 -17.20 2.56
C THR A 26 -15.12 -15.99 2.61
N LEU A 27 -14.65 -14.86 2.06
CA LEU A 27 -15.56 -13.78 1.72
C LEU A 27 -16.36 -14.22 0.48
N PRO A 28 -17.69 -14.07 0.45
CA PRO A 28 -18.46 -14.41 -0.73
C PRO A 28 -17.97 -13.57 -1.89
N LEU A 29 -17.61 -14.24 -2.99
CA LEU A 29 -17.19 -13.65 -4.27
C LEU A 29 -18.37 -12.94 -4.97
N ALA A 30 -19.02 -12.01 -4.28
CA ALA A 30 -19.87 -11.02 -4.91
C ALA A 30 -18.92 -10.09 -5.62
N TRP A 31 -19.07 -9.94 -6.94
CA TRP A 31 -18.28 -8.99 -7.71
C TRP A 31 -18.27 -7.67 -6.94
N ALA A 32 -17.08 -7.14 -6.63
CA ALA A 32 -16.89 -5.88 -5.92
C ALA A 32 -17.47 -4.74 -6.77
N GLN A 33 -18.79 -4.62 -6.75
CA GLN A 33 -19.49 -3.56 -7.44
C GLN A 33 -19.15 -2.28 -6.70
N PRO A 34 -18.62 -1.28 -7.41
CA PRO A 34 -18.33 -0.01 -6.77
C PRO A 34 -19.62 0.56 -6.20
N SER A 35 -19.58 0.99 -4.95
CA SER A 35 -20.67 1.73 -4.31
C SER A 35 -20.73 3.16 -4.86
N LEU A 36 -19.61 3.65 -5.39
CA LEU A 36 -19.50 4.90 -6.12
C LEU A 36 -18.49 4.76 -7.27
N GLN A 37 -18.87 5.23 -8.45
CA GLN A 37 -17.95 5.48 -9.56
C GLN A 37 -18.29 6.84 -10.16
N SER A 38 -17.27 7.67 -10.36
CA SER A 38 -17.43 8.98 -11.01
C SER A 38 -16.25 9.30 -11.92
N GLU A 39 -16.57 9.94 -13.04
CA GLU A 39 -15.62 10.52 -13.98
C GLU A 39 -15.99 11.99 -14.19
N GLY A 40 -15.00 12.86 -14.27
CA GLY A 40 -15.22 14.28 -14.47
C GLY A 40 -13.92 15.07 -14.54
N THR A 41 -14.03 16.40 -14.61
CA THR A 41 -12.88 17.32 -14.63
C THR A 41 -12.84 18.13 -13.34
N ILE A 42 -11.71 18.15 -12.63
CA ILE A 42 -11.49 19.09 -11.53
C ILE A 42 -11.15 20.48 -12.12
N LYS A 43 -11.88 21.54 -11.71
CA LYS A 43 -11.54 22.96 -11.93
C LYS A 43 -11.84 23.71 -10.63
N PRO A 44 -11.00 24.67 -10.17
CA PRO A 44 -10.41 24.66 -8.82
C PRO A 44 -11.45 24.50 -7.69
N ALA A 45 -11.23 23.77 -6.58
CA ALA A 45 -10.05 23.02 -6.11
C ALA A 45 -10.46 21.87 -5.15
N GLU A 46 -11.49 21.10 -5.50
CA GLU A 46 -11.81 19.78 -4.93
C GLU A 46 -13.09 19.26 -5.58
N ALA A 47 -13.22 17.93 -5.68
CA ALA A 47 -14.49 17.28 -5.94
C ALA A 47 -14.87 16.46 -4.70
N VAL A 48 -16.10 16.66 -4.23
CA VAL A 48 -16.61 16.06 -3.00
C VAL A 48 -17.68 15.03 -3.34
N TYR A 49 -17.51 13.84 -2.79
CA TYR A 49 -18.38 12.70 -2.99
C TYR A 49 -18.82 12.13 -1.66
N THR A 50 -19.92 11.39 -1.65
CA THR A 50 -20.38 10.69 -0.46
C THR A 50 -20.73 9.24 -0.79
N PHE A 51 -20.57 8.36 0.19
CA PHE A 51 -21.04 6.98 0.14
C PHE A 51 -21.51 6.53 1.53
N GLU A 52 -22.36 5.50 1.57
CA GLU A 52 -22.79 4.88 2.82
C GLU A 52 -21.80 3.77 3.20
N GLY A 53 -21.15 3.91 4.35
CA GLY A 53 -20.25 2.91 4.92
C GLY A 53 -20.94 2.07 5.99
N LYS A 54 -20.54 0.80 6.12
CA LYS A 54 -20.98 -0.10 7.19
C LYS A 54 -19.85 -0.44 8.14
N ALA A 55 -20.13 -0.42 9.43
CA ALA A 55 -19.14 -0.76 10.46
C ALA A 55 -18.50 -2.13 10.18
N GLY A 56 -17.17 -2.18 10.19
CA GLY A 56 -16.35 -3.37 9.92
C GLY A 56 -16.15 -3.71 8.44
N GLU A 57 -16.76 -2.96 7.51
CA GLU A 57 -16.46 -3.08 6.09
C GLU A 57 -15.11 -2.42 5.79
N VAL A 58 -14.24 -3.11 5.05
CA VAL A 58 -13.02 -2.51 4.51
C VAL A 58 -13.31 -2.03 3.09
N VAL A 59 -13.10 -0.74 2.84
CA VAL A 59 -13.30 -0.12 1.53
C VAL A 59 -11.96 0.26 0.91
N THR A 60 -11.90 0.19 -0.41
CA THR A 60 -10.83 0.74 -1.24
C THR A 60 -11.38 1.92 -2.03
N ILE A 61 -10.72 3.06 -1.88
CA ILE A 61 -11.02 4.32 -2.54
C ILE A 61 -9.84 4.67 -3.43
N THR A 62 -10.02 4.68 -4.76
CA THR A 62 -8.96 5.03 -5.71
C THR A 62 -9.28 6.34 -6.42
N LEU A 63 -8.26 7.16 -6.61
CA LEU A 63 -8.28 8.37 -7.42
C LEU A 63 -7.13 8.33 -8.42
N GLU A 64 -7.50 8.27 -9.69
CA GLU A 64 -6.56 8.16 -10.82
C GLU A 64 -6.68 9.41 -11.71
N SER A 65 -5.55 9.98 -12.11
CA SER A 65 -5.50 11.05 -13.11
C SER A 65 -4.15 11.09 -13.83
N GLU A 66 -4.19 11.32 -15.14
CA GLU A 66 -3.00 11.61 -15.95
C GLU A 66 -2.72 13.12 -16.04
N ASP A 67 -3.68 13.95 -15.64
CA ASP A 67 -3.62 15.40 -15.80
C ASP A 67 -3.06 16.11 -14.56
N PHE A 68 -3.11 15.46 -13.40
CA PHE A 68 -2.64 16.02 -12.14
C PHE A 68 -2.23 14.95 -11.13
N ASP A 69 -1.43 15.37 -10.15
CA ASP A 69 -1.04 14.57 -8.98
C ASP A 69 -2.21 14.46 -7.97
N PRO A 70 -2.88 13.31 -7.87
CA PRO A 70 -4.13 13.15 -7.12
C PRO A 70 -3.94 13.01 -5.60
N VAL A 71 -4.87 13.59 -4.85
CA VAL A 71 -4.88 13.57 -3.39
C VAL A 71 -6.28 13.18 -2.89
N LEU A 72 -6.35 12.20 -1.98
CA LEU A 72 -7.57 11.75 -1.33
C LEU A 72 -7.60 12.12 0.15
N SER A 73 -8.75 12.63 0.59
CA SER A 73 -9.14 12.64 2.00
C SER A 73 -10.45 11.87 2.19
N LEU A 74 -10.53 11.07 3.25
CA LEU A 74 -11.77 10.45 3.73
C LEU A 74 -12.18 11.13 5.03
N LEU A 75 -13.42 11.62 5.09
CA LEU A 75 -13.99 12.29 6.25
C LEU A 75 -15.16 11.48 6.81
N ASN A 76 -15.30 11.48 8.14
CA ASN A 76 -16.46 10.91 8.83
C ASN A 76 -17.69 11.85 8.78
N ALA A 77 -18.80 11.41 9.37
CA ALA A 77 -20.04 12.18 9.44
C ALA A 77 -19.92 13.53 10.19
N ASP A 78 -18.92 13.67 11.07
CA ASP A 78 -18.59 14.91 11.79
C ASP A 78 -17.64 15.83 10.99
N ALA A 79 -17.41 15.53 9.71
CA ALA A 79 -16.48 16.20 8.81
C ALA A 79 -15.02 16.20 9.29
N GLN A 80 -14.64 15.24 10.14
CA GLN A 80 -13.25 15.04 10.54
C GLN A 80 -12.56 14.14 9.52
N GLU A 81 -11.35 14.52 9.08
CA GLU A 81 -10.52 13.66 8.26
C GLU A 81 -10.04 12.45 9.08
N ILE A 82 -10.33 11.25 8.56
CA ILE A 82 -10.04 9.97 9.19
C ILE A 82 -9.13 9.08 8.34
N ALA A 83 -8.84 9.46 7.10
CA ALA A 83 -7.79 8.88 6.28
C ALA A 83 -7.36 9.87 5.18
N PHE A 84 -6.11 9.77 4.74
CA PHE A 84 -5.51 10.61 3.72
C PHE A 84 -4.49 9.81 2.92
N ASN A 85 -4.38 10.07 1.63
CA ASN A 85 -3.32 9.53 0.79
C ASN A 85 -3.06 10.47 -0.41
N ASP A 86 -1.81 10.57 -0.85
CA ASP A 86 -1.37 11.34 -2.03
C ASP A 86 -0.45 10.54 -2.97
N ASP A 87 -0.10 9.29 -2.63
CA ASP A 87 0.64 8.35 -3.48
C ASP A 87 0.35 6.89 -3.06
N PHE A 88 0.37 5.96 -4.01
CA PHE A 88 0.16 4.55 -3.70
C PHE A 88 0.87 3.60 -4.66
N GLY A 89 1.47 2.55 -4.09
CA GLY A 89 2.02 1.43 -4.86
C GLY A 89 3.14 1.79 -5.84
N GLY A 90 3.86 2.89 -5.61
CA GLY A 90 4.89 3.39 -6.52
C GLY A 90 4.35 4.21 -7.71
N SER A 91 3.05 4.53 -7.71
CA SER A 91 2.42 5.45 -8.65
C SER A 91 2.04 6.76 -7.95
N LEU A 92 1.80 7.81 -8.73
CA LEU A 92 1.20 9.05 -8.22
C LEU A 92 -0.29 8.88 -7.92
N ASN A 93 -0.95 7.81 -8.36
CA ASN A 93 -2.36 7.61 -8.06
C ASN A 93 -2.57 7.41 -6.57
N SER A 94 -3.64 7.98 -6.05
CA SER A 94 -3.95 7.92 -4.62
C SER A 94 -4.90 6.78 -4.33
N THR A 95 -4.62 6.01 -3.28
CA THR A 95 -5.50 4.93 -2.80
C THR A 95 -5.61 4.96 -1.28
N ILE A 96 -6.83 4.89 -0.77
CA ILE A 96 -7.13 4.67 0.65
C ILE A 96 -7.79 3.30 0.80
N ILE A 97 -7.17 2.42 1.60
CA ILE A 97 -7.79 1.18 2.08
C ILE A 97 -8.13 1.39 3.55
N PHE A 98 -9.41 1.33 3.92
CA PHE A 98 -9.84 1.75 5.25
C PHE A 98 -11.00 0.91 5.79
N GLU A 99 -10.89 0.50 7.07
CA GLU A 99 -11.97 -0.17 7.79
C GLU A 99 -12.94 0.88 8.34
N ILE A 100 -14.19 0.81 7.91
CA ILE A 100 -15.24 1.73 8.32
C ILE A 100 -15.59 1.49 9.80
N PRO A 101 -15.43 2.49 10.70
CA PRO A 101 -15.61 2.28 12.13
C PRO A 101 -17.07 2.27 12.58
N ALA A 102 -17.98 2.88 11.81
CA ALA A 102 -19.38 3.02 12.17
C ALA A 102 -20.27 3.07 10.93
N ASN A 103 -21.55 2.68 11.07
CA ASN A 103 -22.51 2.87 9.99
C ASN A 103 -22.77 4.38 9.78
N GLY A 104 -22.80 4.82 8.52
CA GLY A 104 -23.24 6.17 8.17
C GLY A 104 -22.64 6.69 6.87
N THR A 105 -22.94 7.95 6.57
CA THR A 105 -22.42 8.64 5.39
C THR A 105 -20.97 9.09 5.62
N TYR A 106 -20.09 8.74 4.69
CA TYR A 106 -18.70 9.17 4.63
C TYR A 106 -18.50 10.11 3.45
N THR A 107 -17.55 11.03 3.58
CA THR A 107 -17.24 12.02 2.53
C THR A 107 -15.85 11.77 1.97
N VAL A 108 -15.75 11.60 0.66
CA VAL A 108 -14.48 11.50 -0.07
C VAL A 108 -14.20 12.84 -0.72
N VAL A 109 -13.02 13.38 -0.47
CA VAL A 109 -12.58 14.62 -1.11
C VAL A 109 -11.39 14.33 -2.02
N ALA A 110 -11.61 14.49 -3.32
CA ALA A 110 -10.61 14.33 -4.36
C ALA A 110 -10.01 15.70 -4.70
N ARG A 111 -8.69 15.83 -4.65
CA ARG A 111 -7.96 17.07 -4.92
C ARG A 111 -6.78 16.85 -5.85
N SER A 112 -6.30 17.95 -6.42
CA SER A 112 -4.99 18.02 -7.07
C SER A 112 -3.98 18.60 -6.08
N PHE A 113 -2.81 17.97 -5.93
CA PHE A 113 -1.74 18.45 -5.06
C PHE A 113 -1.27 19.86 -5.42
N SER A 114 -1.16 20.15 -6.71
CA SER A 114 -0.68 21.45 -7.22
C SER A 114 -1.75 22.54 -7.26
N GLY A 115 -3.00 22.21 -6.91
CA GLY A 115 -4.16 23.11 -7.01
C GLY A 115 -4.67 23.33 -8.44
N GLY A 116 -4.09 22.61 -9.41
CA GLY A 116 -4.62 22.51 -10.76
C GLY A 116 -5.86 21.61 -10.83
N GLY A 117 -6.16 21.09 -12.01
CA GLY A 117 -7.20 20.10 -12.20
C GLY A 117 -7.25 19.61 -13.63
N GLY A 118 -7.92 18.49 -13.81
CA GLY A 118 -8.04 17.79 -15.07
C GLY A 118 -8.98 16.61 -14.93
N ASP A 119 -8.99 15.74 -15.91
CA ASP A 119 -9.84 14.56 -15.92
C ASP A 119 -9.35 13.53 -14.90
N TYR A 120 -10.30 12.87 -14.22
CA TYR A 120 -9.99 11.87 -13.22
C TYR A 120 -11.05 10.78 -13.18
N ARG A 121 -10.68 9.69 -12.53
CA ARG A 121 -11.55 8.58 -12.20
C ARG A 121 -11.50 8.31 -10.70
N LEU A 122 -12.65 8.38 -10.05
CA LEU A 122 -12.82 8.05 -8.63
C LEU A 122 -13.67 6.78 -8.48
N VAL A 123 -13.18 5.84 -7.68
CA VAL A 123 -13.91 4.59 -7.37
C VAL A 123 -13.91 4.36 -5.86
N VAL A 124 -15.08 4.04 -5.31
CA VAL A 124 -15.22 3.44 -3.97
C VAL A 124 -15.81 2.05 -4.14
N ARG A 125 -15.14 1.04 -3.60
CA ARG A 125 -15.61 -0.36 -3.63
C ARG A 125 -15.18 -1.11 -2.37
N PRO A 126 -15.77 -2.28 -2.08
CA PRO A 126 -15.21 -3.19 -1.10
C PRO A 126 -13.74 -3.51 -1.44
N ALA A 127 -12.91 -3.61 -0.41
CA ALA A 127 -11.51 -4.02 -0.56
C ALA A 127 -11.44 -5.50 -0.96
N THR A 128 -10.45 -5.83 -1.79
CA THR A 128 -10.11 -7.23 -2.07
C THR A 128 -9.38 -7.85 -0.89
N GLU A 129 -9.33 -9.18 -0.82
CA GLU A 129 -8.53 -9.87 0.20
C GLU A 129 -7.05 -9.48 0.13
N PHE A 130 -6.52 -9.28 -1.09
CA PHE A 130 -5.17 -8.77 -1.31
C PHE A 130 -4.95 -7.41 -0.64
N GLU A 131 -5.86 -6.46 -0.85
CA GLU A 131 -5.78 -5.11 -0.30
C GLU A 131 -5.89 -5.10 1.22
N VAL A 132 -6.76 -5.95 1.78
CA VAL A 132 -6.87 -6.14 3.22
C VAL A 132 -5.55 -6.67 3.79
N ALA A 133 -4.95 -7.68 3.17
CA ALA A 133 -3.67 -8.24 3.61
C ALA A 133 -2.53 -7.22 3.50
N LEU A 134 -2.50 -6.42 2.43
CA LEU A 134 -1.51 -5.37 2.21
C LEU A 134 -1.61 -4.28 3.28
N ALA A 135 -2.81 -3.76 3.54
CA ALA A 135 -3.04 -2.74 4.56
C ALA A 135 -2.71 -3.24 5.98
N ALA A 136 -3.00 -4.51 6.26
CA ALA A 136 -2.60 -5.14 7.52
C ALA A 136 -1.07 -5.20 7.66
N ALA A 137 -0.37 -5.60 6.60
CA ALA A 137 1.09 -5.68 6.59
C ALA A 137 1.73 -4.31 6.84
N GLU A 138 1.25 -3.25 6.20
CA GLU A 138 1.74 -1.88 6.39
C GLU A 138 1.52 -1.39 7.83
N THR A 139 0.35 -1.68 8.40
CA THR A 139 0.06 -1.36 9.81
C THR A 139 1.05 -2.06 10.75
N LEU A 140 1.39 -3.32 10.47
CA LEU A 140 2.35 -4.10 11.25
C LEU A 140 3.77 -3.53 11.15
N VAL A 141 4.19 -3.09 9.95
CA VAL A 141 5.46 -2.37 9.77
C VAL A 141 5.51 -1.10 10.61
N LEU A 142 4.44 -0.30 10.63
CA LEU A 142 4.37 0.92 11.44
C LEU A 142 4.43 0.64 12.94
N SER A 143 3.97 -0.54 13.37
CA SER A 143 4.08 -1.00 14.75
C SER A 143 5.40 -1.72 15.06
N GLU A 144 6.33 -1.79 14.10
CA GLU A 144 7.61 -2.51 14.17
C GLU A 144 7.46 -4.04 14.43
N ASP A 145 6.25 -4.60 14.22
CA ASP A 145 6.01 -6.05 14.24
C ASP A 145 6.37 -6.66 12.89
N TYR A 146 7.67 -6.65 12.59
CA TYR A 146 8.19 -7.14 11.32
C TYR A 146 7.90 -8.63 11.05
N PRO A 147 7.98 -9.56 12.04
CA PRO A 147 7.63 -10.95 11.79
C PRO A 147 6.18 -11.12 11.29
N ALA A 148 5.24 -10.41 11.92
CA ALA A 148 3.84 -10.44 11.48
C ALA A 148 3.65 -9.73 10.13
N ALA A 149 4.34 -8.60 9.90
CA ALA A 149 4.30 -7.89 8.63
C ALA A 149 4.79 -8.77 7.46
N ILE A 150 5.89 -9.50 7.63
CA ILE A 150 6.43 -10.42 6.61
C ILE A 150 5.42 -11.53 6.30
N ALA A 151 4.74 -12.08 7.31
CA ALA A 151 3.69 -13.06 7.13
C ALA A 151 2.50 -12.49 6.35
N ALA A 152 2.06 -11.27 6.68
CA ALA A 152 0.97 -10.59 5.98
C ALA A 152 1.32 -10.25 4.53
N TYR A 153 2.52 -9.76 4.24
CA TYR A 153 2.97 -9.57 2.86
C TYR A 153 3.09 -10.89 2.10
N THR A 154 3.49 -11.98 2.77
CA THR A 154 3.52 -13.31 2.14
C THR A 154 2.12 -13.76 1.75
N GLN A 155 1.13 -13.56 2.63
CA GLN A 155 -0.27 -13.80 2.30
C GLN A 155 -0.74 -12.91 1.13
N ALA A 156 -0.36 -11.63 1.10
CA ALA A 156 -0.69 -10.74 -0.01
C ALA A 156 -0.09 -11.26 -1.34
N VAL A 157 1.15 -11.72 -1.35
CA VAL A 157 1.79 -12.35 -2.52
C VAL A 157 1.03 -13.61 -2.98
N GLU A 158 0.53 -14.42 -2.05
CA GLU A 158 -0.26 -15.62 -2.39
C GLU A 158 -1.62 -15.26 -2.98
N LEU A 159 -2.25 -14.18 -2.50
CA LEU A 159 -3.55 -13.69 -2.96
C LEU A 159 -3.46 -13.06 -4.35
N ASP A 160 -2.42 -12.27 -4.61
CA ASP A 160 -2.14 -11.71 -5.94
C ASP A 160 -0.62 -11.67 -6.24
N PRO A 161 -0.09 -12.67 -6.95
CA PRO A 161 1.34 -12.76 -7.25
C PRO A 161 1.81 -11.82 -8.38
N ASN A 162 0.90 -11.02 -8.94
CA ASN A 162 1.24 -10.04 -9.98
C ASN A 162 1.37 -8.61 -9.44
N GLN A 163 1.24 -8.42 -8.13
CA GLN A 163 1.33 -7.11 -7.50
C GLN A 163 2.75 -6.84 -6.98
N PRO A 164 3.54 -5.93 -7.59
CA PRO A 164 4.92 -5.68 -7.18
C PRO A 164 5.02 -5.16 -5.74
N THR A 165 4.02 -4.40 -5.27
CA THR A 165 3.99 -3.78 -3.93
C THR A 165 4.14 -4.80 -2.80
N ALA A 166 3.54 -5.98 -2.91
CA ALA A 166 3.61 -7.00 -1.86
C ALA A 166 5.02 -7.60 -1.72
N TYR A 167 5.72 -7.79 -2.84
CA TYR A 167 7.12 -8.23 -2.84
C TYR A 167 8.04 -7.14 -2.25
N LEU A 168 7.87 -5.88 -2.67
CA LEU A 168 8.66 -4.76 -2.14
C LEU A 168 8.44 -4.57 -0.63
N GLY A 169 7.19 -4.63 -0.17
CA GLY A 169 6.84 -4.54 1.24
C GLY A 169 7.45 -5.68 2.05
N ARG A 170 7.41 -6.92 1.54
CA ARG A 170 8.05 -8.08 2.21
C ARG A 170 9.56 -7.93 2.31
N ALA A 171 10.22 -7.49 1.24
CA ALA A 171 11.66 -7.22 1.23
C ALA A 171 12.05 -6.15 2.26
N GLN A 172 11.31 -5.04 2.28
CA GLN A 172 11.52 -3.94 3.23
C GLN A 172 11.26 -4.36 4.67
N ALA A 173 10.19 -5.12 4.95
CA ALA A 173 9.91 -5.64 6.28
C ALA A 173 10.99 -6.62 6.75
N THR A 174 11.52 -7.44 5.85
CA THR A 174 12.64 -8.35 6.14
C THR A 174 13.90 -7.57 6.51
N LEU A 175 14.26 -6.54 5.74
CA LEU A 175 15.40 -5.67 6.08
C LEU A 175 15.17 -4.89 7.37
N GLY A 176 13.94 -4.43 7.61
CA GLY A 176 13.52 -3.75 8.84
C GLY A 176 13.69 -4.63 10.07
N GLN A 177 13.30 -5.91 9.98
CA GLN A 177 13.53 -6.89 11.04
C GLN A 177 15.03 -7.02 11.36
N ILE A 178 15.87 -7.20 10.34
CA ILE A 178 17.32 -7.34 10.52
C ILE A 178 17.92 -6.08 11.15
N TYR A 179 17.47 -4.90 10.72
CA TYR A 179 17.91 -3.63 11.31
C TYR A 179 17.46 -3.50 12.77
N ALA A 180 16.23 -3.88 13.11
CA ALA A 180 15.73 -3.86 14.48
C ALA A 180 16.49 -4.83 15.41
N GLU A 181 16.92 -5.98 14.88
CA GLU A 181 17.66 -6.99 15.63
C GLU A 181 19.15 -6.65 15.81
N GLN A 182 19.79 -6.08 14.79
CA GLN A 182 21.24 -5.90 14.74
C GLN A 182 21.69 -4.45 14.91
N GLY A 183 20.84 -3.47 14.60
CA GLY A 183 21.09 -2.05 14.78
C GLY A 183 22.42 -1.58 14.18
N GLU A 184 23.24 -0.92 15.01
CA GLU A 184 24.55 -0.38 14.64
C GLU A 184 25.60 -1.46 14.27
N ALA A 185 25.33 -2.75 14.50
CA ALA A 185 26.24 -3.82 14.12
C ALA A 185 26.30 -4.03 12.60
N LEU A 186 25.30 -3.57 11.85
CA LEU A 186 25.28 -3.62 10.40
C LEU A 186 26.22 -2.55 9.83
N GLN A 187 27.34 -2.97 9.25
CA GLN A 187 28.30 -2.10 8.59
C GLN A 187 28.15 -2.16 7.07
N GLY A 188 27.62 -3.27 6.56
CA GLY A 188 27.36 -3.47 5.15
C GLY A 188 26.34 -4.57 4.86
N PRO A 189 25.98 -4.77 3.60
CA PRO A 189 25.09 -5.86 3.18
C PRO A 189 25.63 -7.25 3.53
N GLU A 190 26.94 -7.40 3.73
CA GLU A 190 27.62 -8.64 4.12
C GLU A 190 27.22 -9.13 5.51
N ASP A 191 26.74 -8.23 6.38
CA ASP A 191 26.31 -8.54 7.75
C ASP A 191 24.86 -9.07 7.78
N ILE A 192 24.08 -8.84 6.72
CA ILE A 192 22.71 -9.37 6.60
C ILE A 192 22.79 -10.90 6.49
N PRO A 193 22.07 -11.68 7.31
CA PRO A 193 22.08 -13.14 7.23
C PRO A 193 21.77 -13.64 5.81
N LEU A 194 22.56 -14.59 5.30
CA LEU A 194 22.43 -15.07 3.92
C LEU A 194 21.00 -15.47 3.52
N PRO A 195 20.21 -16.19 4.35
CA PRO A 195 18.82 -16.53 3.99
C PRO A 195 17.93 -15.29 3.82
N ALA A 196 18.07 -14.29 4.69
CA ALA A 196 17.31 -13.04 4.59
C ALA A 196 17.73 -12.25 3.34
N ARG A 197 19.04 -12.18 3.08
CA ARG A 197 19.58 -11.52 1.89
C ARG A 197 19.08 -12.16 0.60
N GLN A 198 19.05 -13.49 0.53
CA GLN A 198 18.51 -14.23 -0.63
C GLN A 198 17.02 -13.94 -0.82
N SER A 199 16.23 -13.98 0.25
CA SER A 199 14.80 -13.67 0.19
C SER A 199 14.54 -12.25 -0.34
N VAL A 200 15.30 -11.25 0.12
CA VAL A 200 15.18 -9.86 -0.34
C VAL A 200 15.54 -9.72 -1.82
N ILE A 201 16.60 -10.40 -2.27
CA ILE A 201 17.00 -10.42 -3.68
C ILE A 201 15.89 -10.99 -4.56
N GLU A 202 15.29 -12.12 -4.17
CA GLU A 202 14.20 -12.76 -4.91
C GLU A 202 12.98 -11.83 -5.04
N ASP A 203 12.61 -11.16 -3.94
CA ASP A 203 11.50 -10.21 -3.91
C ASP A 203 11.77 -8.99 -4.81
N PHE A 204 12.97 -8.41 -4.78
CA PHE A 204 13.36 -7.31 -5.67
C PHE A 204 13.35 -7.71 -7.14
N GLU A 205 13.88 -8.88 -7.50
CA GLU A 205 13.85 -9.35 -8.89
C GLU A 205 12.43 -9.61 -9.39
N LYS A 206 11.59 -10.20 -8.54
CA LYS A 206 10.19 -10.45 -8.87
C LYS A 206 9.41 -9.15 -9.05
N ALA A 207 9.58 -8.18 -8.15
CA ALA A 207 8.98 -6.85 -8.28
C ALA A 207 9.49 -6.12 -9.53
N ALA A 208 10.80 -6.16 -9.81
CA ALA A 208 11.38 -5.55 -11.00
C ALA A 208 10.80 -6.12 -12.29
N ASN A 209 10.58 -7.43 -12.36
CA ASN A 209 9.99 -8.06 -13.55
C ASN A 209 8.54 -7.65 -13.76
N LEU A 210 7.76 -7.50 -12.69
CA LEU A 210 6.38 -7.02 -12.74
C LEU A 210 6.32 -5.54 -13.17
N LEU A 211 7.16 -4.69 -12.59
CA LEU A 211 7.24 -3.27 -12.93
C LEU A 211 7.70 -3.05 -14.38
N ALA A 212 8.68 -3.82 -14.86
CA ALA A 212 9.11 -3.75 -16.25
C ALA A 212 7.98 -4.15 -17.23
N ALA A 213 7.18 -5.16 -16.86
CA ALA A 213 6.04 -5.58 -17.67
C ALA A 213 4.94 -4.50 -17.74
N ASP A 214 4.83 -3.66 -16.72
CA ASP A 214 3.91 -2.51 -16.64
C ASP A 214 4.50 -1.21 -17.23
N GLY A 215 5.68 -1.28 -17.86
CA GLY A 215 6.34 -0.12 -18.48
C GLY A 215 7.14 0.76 -17.53
N SER A 216 7.21 0.41 -16.24
CA SER A 216 8.00 1.11 -15.21
C SER A 216 9.48 0.66 -15.23
N GLN A 217 10.14 0.81 -16.37
CA GLN A 217 11.48 0.28 -16.61
C GLN A 217 12.56 0.86 -15.68
N ASP A 218 12.52 2.17 -15.43
CA ASP A 218 13.51 2.84 -14.56
C ASP A 218 13.48 2.30 -13.12
N TRP A 219 12.27 2.07 -12.59
CA TRP A 219 12.08 1.45 -11.28
C TRP A 219 12.56 0.01 -11.25
N ALA A 220 12.25 -0.76 -12.30
CA ALA A 220 12.70 -2.13 -12.42
C ALA A 220 14.23 -2.23 -12.43
N ASP A 221 14.92 -1.36 -13.15
CA ASP A 221 16.38 -1.36 -13.23
C ASP A 221 17.01 -0.93 -11.90
N SER A 222 16.44 0.05 -11.18
CA SER A 222 16.87 0.40 -9.83
C SER A 222 16.74 -0.76 -8.83
N LEU A 223 15.68 -1.55 -8.91
CA LEU A 223 15.50 -2.74 -8.06
C LEU A 223 16.51 -3.85 -8.39
N ARG A 224 16.84 -4.02 -9.68
CA ARG A 224 17.89 -4.97 -10.11
C ARG A 224 19.27 -4.56 -9.59
N GLU A 225 19.60 -3.27 -9.64
CA GLU A 225 20.86 -2.76 -9.07
C GLU A 225 20.95 -3.01 -7.56
N GLN A 226 19.85 -2.81 -6.82
CA GLN A 226 19.79 -3.12 -5.39
C GLN A 226 19.97 -4.63 -5.12
N ALA A 227 19.35 -5.49 -5.92
CA ALA A 227 19.53 -6.94 -5.84
C ALA A 227 20.97 -7.36 -6.14
N GLU A 228 21.62 -6.77 -7.14
CA GLU A 228 23.03 -7.00 -7.47
C GLU A 228 23.97 -6.53 -6.37
N PHE A 229 23.71 -5.37 -5.77
CA PHE A 229 24.46 -4.86 -4.63
C PHE A 229 24.44 -5.87 -3.47
N LEU A 230 23.27 -6.36 -3.09
CA LEU A 230 23.11 -7.40 -2.07
C LEU A 230 23.80 -8.72 -2.45
N ARG A 231 23.76 -9.12 -3.73
CA ARG A 231 24.41 -10.35 -4.22
C ARG A 231 25.93 -10.29 -4.12
N SER A 232 26.51 -9.11 -4.37
CA SER A 232 27.97 -8.90 -4.37
C SER A 232 28.58 -8.82 -2.96
N ALA A 233 27.74 -8.69 -1.93
CA ALA A 233 28.18 -8.56 -0.55
C ALA A 233 28.98 -9.78 -0.05
N GLY A 234 30.26 -9.56 0.29
CA GLY A 234 31.18 -10.61 0.77
C GLY A 234 31.98 -11.34 -0.32
N THR A 235 31.97 -10.83 -1.57
CA THR A 235 32.78 -11.37 -2.68
C THR A 235 34.06 -10.58 -3.01
N GLN A 236 34.46 -9.64 -2.15
CA GLN A 236 35.72 -8.89 -2.25
C GLN A 236 36.78 -9.38 -1.26
#